data_AF-A0A238K3A1-F1
#
_entry.id   AF-A0A238K3A1-F1
#
_cell.length_a   1.000
_cell.length_b   1.000
_cell.length_c   1.000
_cell.angle_alpha   90.00
_cell.angle_beta   90.00
_cell.angle_gamma   90.00
#
_symmetry.space_group_name_H-M   'P 1'
#
loop_
_entity.id
_entity.type
_entity.pdbx_description
1 polymer ?
#
loop_
_entity_poly.entity_id
_entity_poly.type
_entity_poly.pdbx_seq_one_letter_code
_entity_poly.pdbx_strand_id
1 'polypeptide(L)' 'MSAVWDILLSPTGLALYAGFWLFKIVAGAWLLRRAMLLLPVRVQGWTEDKLSRLKLRGRARPLG' A
#
# COMPACT_ATOMS: atom_id res chain seq x y z
N MET A 1 -35.38 6.50 -6.59
CA MET A 1 -33.95 6.47 -6.94
C MET A 1 -33.05 6.56 -5.69
N SER A 2 -33.35 5.84 -4.59
CA SER A 2 -32.61 6.00 -3.31
C SER A 2 -31.95 4.73 -2.78
N ALA A 3 -32.45 3.53 -3.12
CA ALA A 3 -31.97 2.28 -2.50
C ALA A 3 -30.46 2.05 -2.62
N VAL A 4 -29.86 2.47 -3.74
CA VAL A 4 -28.40 2.40 -3.94
C VAL A 4 -27.68 3.34 -2.98
N TRP A 5 -28.18 4.57 -2.80
CA TRP A 5 -27.61 5.56 -1.89
C TRP A 5 -27.83 5.19 -0.42
N ASP A 6 -28.97 4.61 -0.09
CA ASP A 6 -29.28 4.10 1.25
C ASP A 6 -28.31 2.98 1.64
N ILE A 7 -27.95 2.10 0.70
CA ILE A 7 -26.93 1.06 0.91
C ILE A 7 -25.52 1.68 0.97
N LEU A 8 -25.18 2.58 0.05
CA LEU A 8 -23.84 3.19 -0.03
C LEU A 8 -23.49 4.01 1.20
N LEU A 9 -24.47 4.75 1.73
CA LEU A 9 -24.33 5.62 2.90
C LEU A 9 -24.68 4.92 4.21
N SER A 10 -25.18 3.67 4.14
CA SER A 10 -25.35 2.86 5.35
C SER A 10 -24.00 2.62 6.03
N PRO A 11 -23.97 2.49 7.37
CA PRO A 11 -22.76 2.14 8.11
C PRO A 11 -22.09 0.86 7.57
N THR A 12 -22.90 -0.12 7.15
CA THR A 12 -22.42 -1.38 6.57
C THR A 12 -21.79 -1.17 5.20
N GLY A 13 -22.40 -0.37 4.32
CA GLY A 13 -21.85 -0.04 3.00
C GLY A 13 -20.53 0.71 3.09
N LEU A 14 -20.43 1.68 4.00
CA LEU A 14 -19.20 2.40 4.29
C LEU A 14 -18.11 1.47 4.85
N ALA A 15 -18.45 0.56 5.77
CA ALA A 15 -17.51 -0.41 6.31
C ALA A 15 -16.99 -1.37 5.24
N LEU A 16 -17.86 -1.86 4.35
CA LEU A 16 -17.47 -2.71 3.23
C LEU A 16 -16.58 -1.96 2.22
N TYR A 17 -16.92 -0.70 1.92
CA TYR A 17 -16.13 0.13 1.02
C TYR A 17 -14.74 0.44 1.60
N ALA A 18 -14.68 0.84 2.88
CA ALA A 18 -13.43 1.07 3.59
C ALA A 18 -12.60 -0.23 3.69
N GLY A 19 -13.25 -1.35 4.00
CA GLY A 19 -12.63 -2.67 4.06
C GLY A 19 -12.04 -3.10 2.72
N PHE A 20 -12.78 -2.89 1.63
CA PHE A 20 -12.30 -3.14 0.27
C PHE A 20 -11.04 -2.34 -0.05
N TRP A 21 -11.04 -1.04 0.26
CA TRP A 21 -9.87 -0.19 0.04
C TRP A 21 -8.68 -0.58 0.91
N LEU A 22 -8.91 -0.87 2.19
CA LEU A 22 -7.88 -1.33 3.11
C LEU A 22 -7.26 -2.64 2.61
N PHE A 23 -8.09 -3.61 2.23
CA PHE A 23 -7.65 -4.86 1.65
C PHE A 23 -6.81 -4.65 0.40
N LYS A 24 -7.27 -3.79 -0.52
CA LYS A 24 -6.54 -3.47 -1.76
C LYS A 24 -5.17 -2.85 -1.48
N ILE A 25 -5.07 -1.93 -0.52
CA ILE A 25 -3.80 -1.31 -0.13
C ILE A 25 -2.86 -2.33 0.50
N VAL A 26 -3.35 -3.14 1.44
CA VAL A 26 -2.55 -4.17 2.12
C VAL A 26 -2.06 -5.22 1.14
N ALA A 27 -2.93 -5.72 0.26
CA ALA A 27 -2.58 -6.66 -0.79
C ALA A 27 -1.56 -6.06 -1.77
N GLY A 28 -1.76 -4.80 -2.18
CA GLY A 28 -0.83 -4.08 -3.05
C GLY A 28 0.55 -3.88 -2.41
N ALA A 29 0.60 -3.48 -1.13
CA ALA A 29 1.85 -3.34 -0.40
C ALA A 29 2.58 -4.68 -0.22
N TRP A 30 1.84 -5.75 0.07
CA TRP A 30 2.38 -7.11 0.16
C TRP A 30 2.97 -7.57 -1.18
N LEU A 31 2.24 -7.36 -2.28
CA LEU A 31 2.69 -7.69 -3.62
C LEU A 31 3.94 -6.88 -4.01
N LEU A 32 3.97 -5.58 -3.72
CA LEU A 32 5.12 -4.72 -4.00
C LEU A 32 6.35 -5.17 -3.21
N ARG A 33 6.18 -5.53 -1.94
CA ARG A 33 7.25 -6.11 -1.11
C ARG A 33 7.76 -7.42 -1.71
N ARG A 34 6.88 -8.28 -2.20
CA ARG A 34 7.26 -9.55 -2.83
C ARG A 34 7.98 -9.33 -4.16
N ALA A 35 7.50 -8.39 -4.97
CA ALA A 35 8.14 -7.99 -6.22
C ALA A 35 9.55 -7.46 -5.97
N MET A 36 9.74 -6.61 -4.95
CA MET A 36 11.06 -6.09 -4.57
C MET A 36 12.08 -7.19 -4.22
N LEU A 37 11.65 -8.30 -3.63
CA LEU A 37 12.51 -9.45 -3.35
C LEU A 37 12.95 -10.20 -4.61
N LEU A 38 12.18 -10.10 -5.70
CA LEU A 38 12.47 -10.72 -6.99
C LEU A 38 13.25 -9.79 -7.94
N LEU A 39 13.38 -8.51 -7.58
CA LEU A 39 14.06 -7.52 -8.40
C LEU A 39 15.59 -7.73 -8.39
N PRO A 40 16.28 -7.58 -9.53
CA PRO A 40 17.73 -7.66 -9.60
C PRO A 40 18.39 -6.59 -8.71
N VAL A 41 19.53 -6.93 -8.09
CA VAL A 41 20.26 -6.06 -7.15
C VAL A 41 20.51 -4.65 -7.67
N ARG A 42 20.74 -4.49 -8.99
CA ARG A 42 20.94 -3.17 -9.63
C ARG A 42 19.70 -2.28 -9.56
N VAL A 43 18.51 -2.86 -9.62
CA VAL A 43 17.25 -2.12 -9.56
C VAL A 43 16.82 -1.88 -8.11
N GLN A 44 17.22 -2.76 -7.18
CA GLN A 44 17.04 -2.52 -5.75
C GLN A 44 17.77 -1.25 -5.30
N GLY A 45 19.04 -1.07 -5.70
CA GLY A 45 19.82 0.14 -5.38
C GLY A 45 19.18 1.44 -5.91
N TRP A 46 18.73 1.45 -7.17
CA TRP A 46 18.02 2.61 -7.73
C TRP A 46 16.70 2.91 -7.00
N THR A 47 15.99 1.87 -6.58
CA THR A 47 14.73 2.02 -5.84
C THR A 47 14.99 2.54 -4.42
N GLU A 48 16.05 2.07 -3.76
CA GLU A 48 16.50 2.58 -2.46
C GLU A 48 16.91 4.05 -2.54
N ASP A 49 17.64 4.46 -3.59
CA ASP A 49 18.02 5.85 -3.83
C ASP A 49 16.79 6.77 -4.04
N LYS A 50 15.79 6.30 -4.79
CA LYS A 50 14.53 7.05 -4.97
C LYS A 50 13.72 7.12 -3.68
N LEU A 51 13.62 6.03 -2.92
CA LEU A 51 12.93 5.98 -1.62
C LEU A 51 13.63 6.83 -0.56
N SER A 52 14.96 6.91 -0.57
CA SER A 52 15.73 7.77 0.34
C SER A 52 15.48 9.24 0.04
N ARG A 53 15.43 9.62 -1.26
CA ARG A 53 15.08 10.98 -1.71
C ARG A 53 13.66 11.39 -1.34
N LEU A 54 12.73 10.44 -1.34
CA LEU A 54 11.35 10.65 -0.91
C LEU A 54 11.22 10.78 0.62
N LYS A 55 12.30 10.65 1.41
CA LYS A 55 12.31 10.67 2.89
C LYS A 55 11.32 9.69 3.54
N LEU A 56 10.77 8.75 2.77
CA LEU A 56 9.83 7.72 3.25
C LEU A 56 10.54 6.67 4.12
N ARG A 57 11.87 6.56 4.01
CA ARG A 57 12.71 5.87 4.98
C ARG A 57 13.06 6.80 6.14
N GLY A 58 12.03 7.23 6.87
CA GLY A 58 12.22 7.70 8.23
C GLY A 58 12.74 6.55 9.09
N ARG A 59 14.05 6.54 9.33
CA ARG A 59 14.66 5.93 10.53
C ARG A 59 14.69 4.39 10.59
N ALA A 60 15.13 3.72 9.53
CA ALA A 60 15.75 2.40 9.67
C ALA A 60 17.26 2.57 9.57
N ARG A 61 17.91 2.83 10.71
CA ARG A 61 19.36 2.71 10.87
C ARG A 61 19.77 1.32 10.37
N PRO A 62 20.81 1.19 9.52
CA PRO A 62 21.44 -0.10 9.32
C PRO A 62 22.00 -0.57 10.68
N LEU A 63 21.71 -1.82 11.01
CA LEU A 63 22.41 -2.59 12.04
C LEU A 63 23.79 -2.95 11.48
N GLY A 64 24.86 -2.58 12.19
CA GLY A 64 26.24 -2.99 11.89
C GLY A 64 27.03 -1.95 11.14
#